data_AF-A0A1I7TWR9-F1
#
_entry.id   AF-A0A1I7TWR9-F1
#
_cell.length_a   1.000
_cell.length_b   1.000
_cell.length_c   1.000
_cell.angle_alpha   90.00
_cell.angle_beta   90.00
_cell.angle_gamma   90.00
#
_symmetry.space_group_name_H-M   'P 1'
#
loop_
_entity.id
_entity.type
_entity.pdbx_description
1 polymer ?
#
loop_
_entity_poly.entity_id
_entity_poly.type
_entity_poly.pdbx_seq_one_letter_code
_entity_poly.pdbx_strand_id
1 'polypeptide(L)'
;MIRCEEKMVRKTCGKCDGFYEEPMTVYFSPPVQDQTKHQVMAECCDLIMTTADYLETQHYTGGSKNVPLFTNRWLNHLMPRLNAHGIPLTEKMIIGSAYWTLQIRIRFPDCNRTTFYFPIPPKEEELKSDDVIGLFTEKFKLPF
;
A
#
# COMPACT_ATOMS: atom_id res chain seq x y z
N MET A 1 6.47 -8.36 25.14
CA MET A 1 6.12 -8.00 26.52
C MET A 1 4.69 -7.48 26.50
N ILE A 2 3.74 -8.20 27.12
CA ILE A 2 2.33 -7.81 27.20
C ILE A 2 2.24 -6.62 28.16
N ARG A 3 1.60 -5.53 27.75
CA ARG A 3 1.38 -4.36 28.61
C ARG A 3 0.00 -4.48 29.23
N CYS A 4 -0.08 -4.29 30.54
CA CYS A 4 -1.32 -4.36 31.31
C CYS A 4 -1.65 -2.96 31.81
N GLU A 5 -2.86 -2.48 31.55
CA GLU A 5 -3.38 -1.23 32.15
C GLU A 5 -4.71 -1.54 32.84
N GLU A 6 -4.86 -1.06 34.07
CA GLU A 6 -6.13 -1.09 34.79
C GLU A 6 -6.96 0.12 34.40
N LYS A 7 -8.21 -0.10 33.97
CA LYS A 7 -9.17 0.98 33.71
C LYS A 7 -10.43 0.75 34.51
N MET A 8 -10.92 1.81 35.13
CA MET A 8 -12.22 1.84 35.81
C MET A 8 -13.31 2.00 34.76
N VAL A 9 -14.26 1.05 34.70
CA VAL A 9 -15.45 1.16 33.84
C VAL A 9 -16.68 1.29 34.73
N ARG A 10 -17.43 2.38 34.57
CA ARG A 10 -18.73 2.55 35.23
C ARG A 10 -19.76 1.67 34.57
N LYS A 11 -20.33 0.75 35.33
CA LYS A 11 -21.46 -0.09 34.90
C LYS A 11 -22.71 0.29 35.69
N THR A 12 -23.85 0.25 35.02
CA THR A 12 -25.15 0.37 35.65
C THR A 12 -25.59 -1.00 36.18
N CYS A 13 -26.04 -1.06 37.43
CA CYS A 13 -26.61 -2.26 38.02
C CYS A 13 -28.00 -2.51 37.41
N GLY A 14 -28.19 -3.62 36.70
CA GLY A 14 -29.49 -3.94 36.08
C GLY A 14 -30.62 -4.26 37.07
N LYS A 15 -30.36 -4.26 38.38
CA LYS A 15 -31.34 -4.54 39.46
C LYS A 15 -31.56 -3.35 40.40
N CYS A 16 -30.71 -2.34 40.31
CA CYS A 16 -30.67 -1.20 41.20
C CYS A 16 -30.12 -0.03 40.39
N ASP A 17 -30.79 1.12 40.34
CA ASP A 17 -30.35 2.28 39.53
C ASP A 17 -29.03 2.92 40.02
N GLY A 18 -28.21 2.19 40.78
CA GLY A 18 -26.87 2.56 41.20
C GLY A 18 -25.81 2.24 40.16
N PHE A 19 -24.74 3.04 40.18
CA PHE A 19 -23.52 2.81 39.42
C PHE A 19 -22.47 2.15 40.33
N TYR A 20 -21.73 1.20 39.79
CA TYR A 20 -20.55 0.65 40.46
C TYR A 20 -19.36 0.60 39.50
N GLU A 21 -18.16 0.75 40.05
CA GLU A 21 -16.90 0.77 39.31
C GLU A 21 -16.22 -0.58 39.51
N GLU A 22 -16.10 -1.35 38.43
CA GLU A 22 -15.32 -2.59 38.42
C GLU A 22 -13.96 -2.33 37.76
N PRO A 23 -12.85 -2.80 38.36
CA PRO A 23 -11.56 -2.79 37.70
C PRO A 23 -11.61 -3.77 36.52
N MET A 24 -11.45 -3.26 35.31
CA MET A 24 -11.28 -4.10 34.12
C MET A 24 -9.80 -4.08 33.72
N THR A 25 -9.20 -5.26 33.72
CA THR A 25 -7.82 -5.46 33.28
C THR A 25 -7.79 -5.60 31.76
N VAL A 26 -7.17 -4.65 31.06
CA VAL A 26 -7.03 -4.71 29.60
C VAL A 26 -5.64 -5.28 29.26
N TYR A 27 -5.63 -6.43 28.59
CA TYR A 27 -4.41 -7.07 28.11
C TYR A 27 -4.09 -6.59 26.69
N PHE A 28 -3.02 -5.81 26.53
CA PHE A 28 -2.53 -5.41 25.21
C PHE A 28 -1.52 -6.44 24.71
N SER A 29 -1.91 -7.22 23.70
CA SER A 29 -0.96 -8.04 22.95
C SER A 29 -0.14 -7.14 22.03
N PRO A 30 1.20 -7.23 22.03
CA PRO A 30 1.99 -6.58 20.99
C PRO A 30 1.57 -7.15 19.62
N PRO A 31 1.51 -6.32 18.57
CA PRO A 31 1.24 -6.82 17.22
C PRO A 31 2.32 -7.83 16.86
N VAL A 32 1.90 -9.02 16.43
CA VAL A 32 2.79 -10.06 15.92
C VAL A 32 3.51 -9.46 14.71
N GLN A 33 4.84 -9.48 14.68
CA GLN A 33 5.63 -8.81 13.62
C GLN A 33 5.19 -9.19 12.21
N ASP A 34 4.71 -10.43 12.02
CA ASP A 34 4.16 -10.90 10.76
C ASP A 34 2.86 -10.19 10.36
N GLN A 35 1.96 -9.89 11.30
CA GLN A 35 0.73 -9.15 10.99
C GLN A 35 1.03 -7.74 10.48
N THR A 36 2.04 -7.08 11.07
CA THR A 36 2.48 -5.75 10.63
C THR A 36 3.08 -5.80 9.22
N LYS A 37 3.86 -6.83 8.90
CA LYS A 37 4.42 -7.01 7.55
C LYS A 37 3.32 -7.20 6.50
N HIS A 38 2.32 -8.03 6.79
CA HIS A 38 1.17 -8.22 5.90
C HIS A 38 0.37 -6.93 5.72
N GLN A 39 0.18 -6.16 6.79
CA GLN A 39 -0.50 -4.88 6.72
C GLN A 39 0.26 -3.88 5.84
N VAL A 40 1.58 -3.76 6.00
CA VAL A 40 2.41 -2.86 5.18
C VAL A 40 2.35 -3.27 3.70
N MET A 41 2.37 -4.57 3.41
CA MET A 41 2.19 -5.07 2.04
C MET A 41 0.80 -4.74 1.50
N ALA A 42 -0.26 -4.93 2.30
CA ALA A 42 -1.63 -4.61 1.90
C ALA A 42 -1.78 -3.12 1.57
N GLU A 43 -1.22 -2.23 2.41
CA GLU A 43 -1.23 -0.79 2.15
C GLU A 43 -0.48 -0.41 0.86
N CYS A 44 0.60 -1.13 0.51
CA CYS A 44 1.26 -0.97 -0.79
C CYS A 44 0.35 -1.36 -1.95
N CYS A 45 -0.31 -2.50 -1.85
CA CYS A 45 -1.24 -2.97 -2.86
C CYS A 45 -2.37 -1.96 -3.06
N ASP A 46 -2.97 -1.46 -1.97
CA ASP A 46 -4.03 -0.46 -2.00
C ASP A 46 -3.57 0.84 -2.66
N LEU A 47 -2.34 1.29 -2.36
CA LEU A 47 -1.77 2.48 -2.96
C LEU A 47 -1.55 2.32 -4.47
N ILE A 48 -1.03 1.17 -4.92
CA ILE A 48 -0.84 0.86 -6.35
C ILE A 48 -2.18 0.91 -7.07
N MET A 49 -3.18 0.22 -6.52
CA MET A 49 -4.51 0.11 -7.13
C MET A 49 -5.23 1.45 -7.20
N THR A 50 -5.26 2.18 -6.08
CA THR A 50 -5.89 3.51 -6.02
C THR A 50 -5.22 4.50 -6.96
N THR A 51 -3.88 4.42 -7.10
CA THR A 51 -3.15 5.24 -8.06
C THR A 51 -3.49 4.85 -9.50
N ALA A 52 -3.59 3.56 -9.81
CA ALA A 52 -3.98 3.08 -11.13
C ALA A 52 -5.42 3.50 -11.49
N ASP A 53 -6.37 3.38 -10.56
CA ASP A 53 -7.76 3.80 -10.72
C ASP A 53 -7.87 5.30 -11.01
N TYR A 54 -7.10 6.11 -10.29
CA TYR A 54 -7.02 7.55 -10.53
C TYR A 54 -6.49 7.85 -11.93
N LEU A 55 -5.35 7.26 -12.31
CA LEU A 55 -4.74 7.50 -13.61
C LEU A 55 -5.63 7.00 -14.77
N GLU A 56 -6.37 5.92 -14.55
CA GLU A 56 -7.35 5.38 -15.49
C GLU A 56 -8.51 6.37 -15.69
N THR A 57 -9.05 6.90 -14.60
CA THR A 57 -10.09 7.94 -14.65
C THR A 57 -9.58 9.17 -15.41
N GLN A 58 -8.35 9.62 -15.13
CA GLN A 58 -7.74 10.74 -15.85
C GLN A 58 -7.52 10.43 -17.34
N HIS A 59 -7.15 9.19 -17.68
CA HIS A 59 -6.97 8.77 -19.08
C HIS A 59 -8.25 8.93 -19.89
N TYR A 60 -9.38 8.46 -19.36
CA TYR A 60 -10.68 8.55 -20.05
C TYR A 60 -11.28 9.96 -20.06
N THR A 61 -10.96 10.79 -19.06
CA THR A 61 -11.46 12.17 -18.97
C THR A 61 -10.57 13.19 -19.68
N GLY A 62 -9.43 12.78 -20.25
CA GLY A 62 -8.45 13.69 -20.85
C GLY A 62 -7.70 14.55 -19.82
N GLY A 63 -7.70 14.13 -18.55
CA GLY A 63 -7.08 14.84 -17.44
C GLY A 63 -5.56 14.61 -17.33
N SER A 64 -5.01 14.94 -16.16
CA SER A 64 -3.56 14.89 -15.93
C SER A 64 -3.05 13.45 -15.83
N LYS A 65 -1.95 13.16 -16.53
CA LYS A 65 -1.26 11.85 -16.49
C LYS A 65 -0.23 11.74 -15.34
N ASN A 66 -0.14 12.77 -14.51
CA ASN A 66 0.83 12.83 -13.43
C ASN A 66 0.37 11.97 -12.25
N VAL A 67 1.35 11.45 -11.50
CA VAL A 67 1.09 10.80 -10.21
C VAL A 67 0.35 11.78 -9.30
N PRO A 68 -0.80 11.39 -8.71
CA PRO A 68 -1.57 12.30 -7.89
C PRO A 68 -0.85 12.60 -6.57
N LEU A 69 -1.07 13.81 -6.04
CA LEU A 69 -0.41 14.28 -4.82
C LEU A 69 -0.64 13.38 -3.60
N PHE A 70 -1.80 12.69 -3.52
CA PHE A 70 -2.07 11.76 -2.44
C PHE A 70 -1.10 10.57 -2.46
N THR A 71 -0.68 10.10 -3.65
CA THR A 71 0.25 8.98 -3.78
C THR A 71 1.60 9.35 -3.18
N ASN A 72 2.13 10.52 -3.52
CA ASN A 72 3.41 11.00 -2.98
C ASN A 72 3.35 11.17 -1.45
N ARG A 73 2.23 11.69 -0.92
CA ARG A 73 2.04 11.82 0.54
C ARG A 73 2.03 10.46 1.22
N TRP A 74 1.33 9.47 0.65
CA TRP A 74 1.29 8.11 1.18
C TRP A 74 2.65 7.42 1.11
N LEU A 75 3.38 7.58 0.00
CA LEU A 75 4.74 7.04 -0.15
C LEU A 75 5.68 7.55 0.95
N ASN A 76 5.62 8.83 1.30
CA ASN A 76 6.43 9.39 2.39
C ASN A 76 6.18 8.70 3.74
N HIS A 77 4.99 8.17 3.98
CA HIS A 77 4.66 7.41 5.20
C HIS A 77 4.95 5.91 5.07
N LEU A 78 4.80 5.35 3.87
CA LEU A 78 4.90 3.92 3.61
C LEU A 78 6.35 3.46 3.44
N MET A 79 7.19 4.27 2.79
CA MET A 79 8.60 3.94 2.54
C MET A 79 9.41 3.67 3.81
N PRO A 80 9.31 4.47 4.89
CA PRO A 80 10.00 4.16 6.15
C PRO A 80 9.54 2.82 6.76
N ARG A 81 8.25 2.48 6.63
CA ARG A 81 7.69 1.23 7.16
C ARG A 81 8.16 0.02 6.36
N LEU A 82 8.20 0.14 5.03
CA LEU A 82 8.77 -0.89 4.16
C LEU A 82 10.22 -1.20 4.53
N ASN A 83 11.03 -0.16 4.70
CA ASN A 83 12.43 -0.28 5.09
C ASN A 83 12.58 -0.91 6.48
N ALA A 84 11.77 -0.50 7.45
CA ALA A 84 11.80 -1.06 8.81
C ALA A 84 11.46 -2.55 8.86
N HIS A 85 10.66 -3.04 7.91
CA HIS A 85 10.26 -4.45 7.80
C HIS A 85 11.04 -5.25 6.75
N GLY A 86 12.10 -4.67 6.15
CA GLY A 86 12.96 -5.34 5.17
C GLY A 86 12.22 -5.76 3.90
N ILE A 87 11.18 -5.02 3.50
CA ILE A 87 10.42 -5.30 2.28
C ILE A 87 11.14 -4.61 1.10
N PRO A 88 11.56 -5.34 0.05
CA PRO A 88 12.37 -4.80 -1.04
C PRO A 88 11.51 -4.09 -2.11
N LEU A 89 10.69 -3.13 -1.69
CA LEU A 89 9.91 -2.29 -2.59
C LEU A 89 10.42 -0.86 -2.56
N THR A 90 10.61 -0.28 -3.74
CA THR A 90 10.98 1.14 -3.89
C THR A 90 9.80 1.96 -4.37
N GLU A 91 9.84 3.28 -4.16
CA GLU A 91 8.87 4.22 -4.70
C GLU A 91 8.69 4.06 -6.22
N LYS A 92 9.79 3.91 -6.95
CA LYS A 92 9.77 3.68 -8.41
C LYS A 92 9.03 2.39 -8.78
N MET A 93 9.20 1.32 -8.01
CA MET A 93 8.50 0.06 -8.25
C MET A 93 6.99 0.22 -8.00
N ILE A 94 6.61 0.92 -6.92
CA ILE A 94 5.20 1.15 -6.58
C ILE A 94 4.52 1.99 -7.67
N ILE A 95 5.10 3.13 -8.03
CA ILE A 95 4.57 4.02 -9.08
C ILE A 95 4.58 3.31 -10.44
N GLY A 96 5.67 2.63 -10.78
CA GLY A 96 5.80 1.87 -12.02
C GLY A 96 4.74 0.78 -12.15
N SER A 97 4.40 0.11 -11.04
CA SER A 97 3.33 -0.90 -11.02
C SER A 97 1.95 -0.30 -11.24
N ALA A 98 1.68 0.89 -10.70
CA ALA A 98 0.42 1.60 -10.95
C ALA A 98 0.27 1.95 -12.44
N TYR A 99 1.34 2.49 -13.05
CA TYR A 99 1.35 2.77 -14.50
C TYR A 99 1.24 1.50 -15.35
N TRP A 100 1.93 0.43 -14.97
CA TRP A 100 1.84 -0.83 -15.70
C TRP A 100 0.43 -1.43 -15.62
N THR A 101 -0.16 -1.40 -14.43
CA THR A 101 -1.54 -1.83 -14.19
C THR A 101 -2.52 -1.04 -15.05
N LEU A 102 -2.36 0.28 -15.13
CA LEU A 102 -3.13 1.14 -16.04
C LEU A 102 -2.99 0.67 -17.50
N GLN A 103 -1.76 0.46 -17.99
CA GLN A 103 -1.52 0.03 -19.37
C GLN A 103 -2.19 -1.31 -19.68
N ILE A 104 -2.11 -2.27 -18.75
CA ILE A 104 -2.77 -3.57 -18.89
C ILE A 104 -4.29 -3.39 -18.96
N ARG A 105 -4.89 -2.56 -18.12
CA ARG A 105 -6.35 -2.32 -18.13
C ARG A 105 -6.85 -1.63 -19.38
N ILE A 106 -6.09 -0.67 -19.91
CA ILE A 106 -6.41 -0.01 -21.19
C ILE A 106 -6.32 -1.02 -22.34
N ARG A 107 -5.26 -1.86 -22.35
CA ARG A 107 -5.02 -2.83 -23.42
C ARG A 107 -5.96 -4.03 -23.37
N PHE A 108 -6.35 -4.45 -22.16
CA PHE A 108 -7.19 -5.61 -21.89
C PHE A 108 -8.35 -5.20 -20.97
N PRO A 109 -9.46 -4.67 -21.53
CA PRO A 109 -10.58 -4.15 -20.74
C PRO A 109 -11.21 -5.16 -19.78
N ASP A 110 -11.13 -6.46 -20.11
CA ASP A 110 -11.68 -7.58 -19.33
C ASP A 110 -10.71 -8.12 -18.26
N CYS A 111 -9.54 -7.49 -18.07
CA CYS A 111 -8.60 -7.91 -17.05
C CYS A 111 -9.17 -7.72 -15.63
N ASN A 112 -8.67 -8.51 -14.67
CA ASN A 112 -9.15 -8.42 -13.30
C ASN A 112 -8.76 -7.08 -12.67
N ARG A 113 -9.76 -6.23 -12.42
CA ARG A 113 -9.58 -4.91 -11.80
C ARG A 113 -9.23 -4.96 -10.32
N THR A 114 -9.27 -6.11 -9.66
CA THR A 114 -8.80 -6.26 -8.27
C THR A 114 -7.34 -6.73 -8.19
N THR A 115 -6.65 -6.81 -9.33
CA THR A 115 -5.25 -7.24 -9.41
C THR A 115 -4.39 -6.10 -9.97
N PHE A 116 -3.25 -5.85 -9.34
CA PHE A 116 -2.19 -5.03 -9.94
C PHE A 116 -1.22 -5.94 -10.70
N TYR A 117 -0.55 -5.37 -11.69
CA TYR A 117 0.37 -6.08 -12.55
C TYR A 117 1.78 -5.50 -12.41
N PHE A 118 2.78 -6.37 -12.45
CA PHE A 118 4.18 -5.99 -12.55
C PHE A 118 4.72 -6.26 -13.96
N PRO A 119 5.62 -5.42 -14.49
CA PRO A 119 6.39 -5.79 -15.67
C PRO A 119 7.28 -6.99 -15.31
N ILE A 120 7.24 -8.04 -16.13
CA ILE A 120 8.17 -9.17 -16.00
C ILE A 120 9.57 -8.61 -16.26
N PRO A 121 10.54 -8.77 -15.34
CA PRO A 121 11.91 -8.36 -15.63
C PRO A 121 12.40 -9.11 -16.88
N PRO A 122 13.11 -8.43 -17.81
CA PRO A 122 13.72 -9.12 -18.95
C PRO A 122 14.63 -10.23 -18.42
N LYS A 123 14.66 -11.38 -19.11
CA LYS A 123 15.53 -12.50 -18.74
C LYS A 123 16.98 -12.03 -18.68
N GLU A 124 17.74 -12.55 -17.72
CA GLU A 124 19.11 -12.12 -17.35
C GLU A 124 20.12 -12.04 -18.53
N GLU A 125 19.82 -12.65 -19.67
CA GLU A 125 20.66 -12.62 -20.87
C GLU A 125 20.81 -11.23 -21.53
N GLU A 126 19.98 -10.24 -21.15
CA GLU A 126 20.04 -8.85 -21.71
C GLU A 126 20.52 -7.79 -20.70
N LEU A 127 20.81 -8.13 -19.44
CA LEU A 127 21.11 -7.16 -18.39
C LEU A 127 22.62 -6.92 -18.24
N LYS A 128 23.18 -6.03 -19.07
CA LYS A 128 24.43 -5.35 -18.70
C LYS A 128 24.14 -4.36 -17.57
N SER A 129 25.00 -4.38 -16.56
CA SER A 129 24.80 -3.86 -15.21
C SER A 129 24.51 -2.36 -15.06
N ASP A 130 24.52 -1.58 -16.15
CA ASP A 130 24.28 -0.14 -16.12
C ASP A 130 22.90 0.26 -16.70
N ASP A 131 22.15 -0.68 -17.30
CA ASP A 131 20.94 -0.37 -18.08
C ASP A 131 19.61 -0.63 -17.36
N VAL A 132 19.64 -1.08 -16.09
CA VAL A 132 18.41 -1.38 -15.32
C VAL A 132 17.54 -0.14 -15.13
N ILE A 133 18.12 1.06 -15.20
CA ILE A 133 17.39 2.33 -15.11
C ILE A 133 16.93 2.81 -16.50
N GLY A 134 17.68 2.50 -17.57
CA GLY A 134 17.39 2.94 -18.95
C GLY A 134 16.25 2.17 -19.64
N LEU A 135 16.08 0.89 -19.31
CA LEU A 135 15.01 0.04 -19.88
C LEU A 135 13.59 0.45 -19.46
N PHE A 136 13.43 1.16 -18.33
CA PHE A 136 12.15 1.70 -17.89
C PHE A 136 11.75 2.99 -18.62
N THR A 137 12.72 3.73 -19.18
CA THR A 137 12.49 5.02 -19.85
C THR A 137 12.48 4.95 -21.37
N GLU A 138 13.24 4.04 -22.00
CA GLU A 138 13.38 4.05 -23.46
C GLU A 138 12.36 3.20 -24.22
N LYS A 139 11.92 2.05 -23.67
CA LYS A 139 10.92 1.19 -24.34
C LYS A 139 9.48 1.62 -24.12
N PHE A 140 9.23 2.34 -23.02
CA PHE A 140 7.95 2.95 -22.71
C PHE A 140 8.23 4.42 -22.49
N LYS A 141 7.90 5.28 -23.46
CA LYS A 141 7.95 6.74 -23.33
C LYS A 141 6.98 7.18 -22.22
N LEU A 142 7.37 6.98 -20.97
CA LEU A 142 6.74 7.56 -19.80
C LEU A 142 7.23 9.00 -19.72
N PRO A 143 6.33 10.00 -19.71
CA PRO A 143 6.74 11.37 -19.47
C PRO A 143 7.16 11.48 -18.01
N PHE A 144 8.47 11.61 -17.77
CA PHE A 144 9.02 12.14 -16.53
C PHE A 144 9.21 13.64 -16.69
#